data_AF-A0A173TT58-F1
#
_entry.id   AF-A0A173TT58-F1
#
_cell.length_a   1.000
_cell.length_b   1.000
_cell.length_c   1.000
_cell.angle_alpha   90.00
_cell.angle_beta   90.00
_cell.angle_gamma   90.00
#
_symmetry.space_group_name_H-M   'P 1'
#
loop_
_entity.id
_entity.type
_entity.pdbx_description
1 polymer ?
#
loop_
_entity_poly.entity_id
_entity_poly.type
_entity_poly.pdbx_seq_one_letter_code
_entity_poly.pdbx_strand_id
1 'polypeptide(L)'
;MALVLVGQSELWEDKLRLKRYDAVRQRIDINCVLPHLDRAETEKYIQSHLNYAGVTDRELFSRRAVDEIFRMSCGIPRLINRICEKSLMYGCQQNLQVIDDQDVLYVSDHEMISGGDQL
;
A
#
# COMPACT_ATOMS: atom_id res chain seq x y z
N MET A 1 -0.41 23.72 18.74
CA MET A 1 -0.42 23.82 17.26
C MET A 1 0.73 22.97 16.77
N ALA A 2 0.48 21.94 15.96
CA ALA A 2 1.51 21.03 15.46
C ALA A 2 1.76 21.31 13.97
N LEU A 3 3.03 21.34 13.57
CA LEU A 3 3.43 21.42 12.17
C LEU A 3 3.86 20.01 11.75
N VAL A 4 3.22 19.46 10.72
CA VAL A 4 3.61 18.16 10.14
C VAL A 4 4.24 18.44 8.78
N LEU A 5 5.51 18.09 8.63
CA LEU A 5 6.23 18.13 7.36
C LEU A 5 6.18 16.73 6.74
N VAL A 6 5.65 16.64 5.51
CA VAL A 6 5.53 15.39 4.76
C VAL A 6 6.21 15.56 3.40
N GLY A 7 6.96 14.56 2.99
CA GLY A 7 7.67 14.53 1.72
C GLY A 7 8.35 13.19 1.49
N GLN A 8 9.06 13.07 0.38
CA GLN A 8 9.91 11.91 0.14
C GLN A 8 11.16 11.95 1.05
N SER A 9 11.86 10.83 1.16
CA SER A 9 13.05 10.66 2.03
C SER A 9 14.14 11.69 1.78
N GLU A 10 14.29 12.15 0.53
CA GLU A 10 15.23 13.17 0.07
C GLU A 10 15.02 14.52 0.77
N LEU A 11 13.80 14.80 1.25
CA LEU A 11 13.52 16.00 2.03
C LEU A 11 14.34 16.01 3.32
N TRP A 12 14.37 14.88 4.03
CA TRP A 12 15.11 14.73 5.29
C TRP A 12 16.59 14.45 5.06
N GLU A 13 16.91 13.61 4.08
CA GLU A 13 18.28 13.14 3.83
C GLU A 13 19.16 14.18 3.14
N ASP A 14 18.63 14.93 2.18
CA ASP A 14 19.40 15.92 1.42
C ASP A 14 19.04 17.34 1.79
N LYS A 15 17.77 17.72 1.60
CA LYS A 15 17.36 19.13 1.64
C LYS A 15 17.51 19.72 3.03
N LEU A 16 16.97 19.09 4.06
CA LEU A 16 17.03 19.58 5.44
C LEU A 16 18.42 19.49 6.07
N ARG A 17 19.37 18.79 5.44
CA ARG A 17 20.78 18.76 5.87
C ARG A 17 21.62 19.91 5.34
N LEU A 18 21.10 20.72 4.41
CA LEU A 18 21.80 21.91 3.93
C LEU A 18 21.86 22.97 5.05
N LYS A 19 23.03 23.59 5.24
CA LYS A 19 23.26 24.62 6.28
C LYS A 19 22.20 25.72 6.35
N ARG A 20 21.60 26.08 5.19
CA ARG A 20 20.54 27.10 5.13
C ARG A 20 19.25 26.72 5.89
N TYR A 21 19.06 25.45 6.22
CA TYR A 21 17.87 24.91 6.90
C TYR A 21 18.17 24.42 8.32
N ASP A 22 19.37 24.65 8.88
CA ASP A 22 19.75 24.19 10.22
C ASP A 22 18.77 24.69 11.32
N ALA A 23 18.31 25.94 11.21
CA ALA A 23 17.36 26.52 12.16
C ALA A 23 16.00 25.82 12.17
N VAL A 24 15.57 25.27 11.02
CA VAL A 24 14.33 24.50 10.91
C VAL A 24 14.57 23.09 11.45
N ARG A 25 15.68 22.45 11.06
CA ARG A 25 16.03 21.10 11.49
C ARG A 25 16.16 20.96 13.00
N GLN A 26 16.72 21.95 13.68
CA GLN A 26 16.84 21.96 15.15
C GLN A 26 15.49 22.02 15.88
N ARG A 27 14.40 22.36 15.19
CA ARG A 27 13.04 22.43 15.76
C ARG A 27 12.19 21.20 15.44
N ILE A 28 12.76 20.20 14.76
CA ILE A 28 12.06 18.96 14.45
C ILE A 28 12.36 17.96 15.58
N ASP A 29 11.40 17.81 16.49
CA ASP A 29 11.53 16.93 17.66
C ASP A 29 11.36 15.45 17.30
N ILE A 30 10.56 15.15 16.26
CA ILE A 30 10.23 13.79 15.83
C ILE A 30 10.42 13.69 14.31
N ASN A 31 11.20 12.70 13.89
CA ASN A 31 11.31 12.29 12.50
C ASN A 31 10.81 10.85 12.38
N CYS A 32 9.89 10.61 11.43
CA CYS A 32 9.34 9.30 11.16
C CYS A 32 9.51 8.99 9.68
N VAL A 33 10.08 7.83 9.38
CA VAL A 33 10.18 7.30 8.01
C VAL A 33 9.29 6.07 7.95
N LEU A 34 8.40 6.02 6.96
CA LEU A 34 7.49 4.91 6.76
C LEU A 34 8.15 3.91 5.80
N PRO A 35 8.61 2.74 6.29
CA PRO A 35 9.14 1.70 5.42
C PRO A 35 8.01 0.99 4.66
N HIS A 36 8.40 0.14 3.72
CA HIS A 36 7.51 -0.85 3.14
C HIS A 36 6.97 -1.79 4.22
N LEU A 37 5.72 -2.19 4.07
CA LEU A 37 5.07 -3.15 4.96
C LEU A 37 5.70 -4.53 4.77
N ASP A 38 5.87 -5.29 5.84
CA ASP A 38 6.17 -6.71 5.71
C ASP A 38 4.92 -7.53 5.31
N ARG A 39 5.08 -8.85 5.13
CA ARG A 39 3.98 -9.74 4.74
C ARG A 39 2.83 -9.75 5.77
N ALA A 40 3.15 -9.75 7.06
CA ALA A 40 2.14 -9.78 8.13
C ALA A 40 1.46 -8.40 8.31
N GLU A 41 2.21 -7.32 8.15
CA GLU A 41 1.69 -5.96 8.13
C GLU A 41 0.81 -5.72 6.91
N THR A 42 1.17 -6.26 5.75
CA THR A 42 0.35 -6.21 4.53
C THR A 42 -1.00 -6.90 4.74
N GLU A 43 -1.01 -8.09 5.34
CA GLU A 43 -2.25 -8.81 5.69
C GLU A 43 -3.11 -7.99 6.66
N LYS A 44 -2.51 -7.45 7.73
CA LYS A 44 -3.21 -6.58 8.68
C LYS A 44 -3.73 -5.30 8.05
N TYR A 45 -2.98 -4.71 7.12
CA TYR A 45 -3.33 -3.50 6.40
C TYR A 45 -4.57 -3.74 5.52
N ILE A 46 -4.57 -4.83 4.74
CA ILE A 46 -5.73 -5.25 3.94
C ILE A 46 -6.93 -5.50 4.86
N GLN A 47 -6.76 -6.28 5.93
CA GLN A 47 -7.84 -6.57 6.87
C GLN A 47 -8.41 -5.31 7.53
N SER A 48 -7.56 -4.33 7.87
CA SER A 48 -8.01 -3.07 8.47
C SER A 48 -8.86 -2.26 7.48
N HIS A 49 -8.49 -2.24 6.20
CA HIS A 49 -9.29 -1.62 5.14
C HIS A 49 -10.63 -2.33 4.93
N LEU A 50 -10.65 -3.66 4.95
CA LEU A 50 -11.89 -4.45 4.85
C LEU A 50 -12.81 -4.21 6.05
N ASN A 51 -12.26 -4.20 7.26
CA ASN A 51 -13.00 -3.90 8.48
C ASN A 51 -13.59 -2.48 8.42
N TYR A 52 -12.84 -1.50 7.93
CA TYR A 52 -13.33 -0.14 7.72
C TYR A 52 -14.48 -0.07 6.72
N ALA A 53 -14.46 -0.91 5.68
CA ALA A 53 -15.54 -1.06 4.72
C ALA A 53 -16.76 -1.85 5.26
N GLY A 54 -16.73 -2.32 6.51
CA GLY A 54 -17.80 -3.08 7.16
C GLY A 54 -17.76 -4.59 6.90
N VAL A 55 -16.64 -5.11 6.37
CA VAL A 55 -16.44 -6.54 6.12
C VAL A 55 -15.68 -7.14 7.31
N THR A 56 -16.41 -7.68 8.28
CA THR A 56 -15.83 -8.22 9.53
C THR A 56 -15.85 -9.75 9.60
N ASP A 57 -16.85 -10.40 9.00
CA ASP A 57 -17.10 -11.85 9.12
C ASP A 57 -16.89 -12.62 7.80
N ARG A 58 -16.20 -12.02 6.82
CA ARG A 58 -15.93 -12.65 5.52
C ARG A 58 -14.49 -12.45 5.10
N GLU A 59 -13.85 -13.55 4.72
CA GLU A 59 -12.56 -13.53 4.03
C GLU A 59 -12.81 -13.29 2.54
N LEU A 60 -12.54 -12.08 2.05
CA LEU A 60 -12.64 -11.77 0.62
C LEU A 60 -11.39 -12.18 -0.18
N PHE A 61 -10.28 -12.37 0.52
CA PHE A 61 -9.00 -12.80 -0.06
C PHE A 61 -8.55 -14.08 0.63
N SER A 62 -8.12 -15.06 -0.16
CA SER A 62 -7.43 -16.23 0.35
C SER A 62 -6.06 -15.85 0.91
N ARG A 63 -5.47 -16.68 1.78
CA ARG A 63 -4.10 -16.46 2.27
C ARG A 63 -3.08 -16.41 1.14
N ARG A 64 -3.29 -17.21 0.08
CA ARG A 64 -2.41 -17.26 -1.10
C ARG A 64 -2.55 -15.99 -1.93
N ALA A 65 -3.76 -15.46 -2.06
CA ALA A 65 -4.00 -14.16 -2.68
C ALA A 65 -3.26 -13.05 -1.94
N VAL A 66 -3.28 -13.04 -0.60
CA VAL A 66 -2.54 -12.05 0.21
C VAL A 66 -1.02 -12.20 0.03
N ASP A 67 -0.49 -13.42 -0.02
CA ASP A 67 0.92 -13.67 -0.31
C ASP A 67 1.33 -13.11 -1.69
N GLU A 68 0.47 -13.29 -2.69
CA GLU A 68 0.70 -12.81 -4.05
C GLU A 68 0.62 -11.27 -4.12
N ILE A 69 -0.36 -10.66 -3.45
CA ILE A 69 -0.47 -9.19 -3.33
C ILE A 69 0.79 -8.62 -2.68
N PHE A 70 1.30 -9.24 -1.61
CA PHE A 70 2.55 -8.82 -0.97
C PHE A 70 3.73 -8.93 -1.94
N ARG A 71 3.86 -10.06 -2.64
CA ARG A 71 4.94 -10.31 -3.60
C ARG A 71 4.98 -9.26 -4.71
N MET A 72 3.83 -8.91 -5.28
CA MET A 72 3.73 -7.95 -6.39
C MET A 72 3.84 -6.49 -5.94
N SER A 73 3.34 -6.18 -4.75
CA SER A 73 3.40 -4.82 -4.21
C SER A 73 4.73 -4.48 -3.53
N CYS A 74 5.53 -5.48 -3.18
CA CYS A 74 6.71 -5.34 -2.32
C CYS A 74 6.41 -4.61 -1.00
N GLY A 75 5.17 -4.71 -0.49
CA GLY A 75 4.74 -4.01 0.71
C GLY A 75 4.45 -2.52 0.54
N ILE A 76 4.38 -2.00 -0.70
CA ILE A 76 4.03 -0.60 -0.98
C ILE A 76 2.51 -0.41 -0.81
N PRO A 77 2.02 0.38 0.17
CA PRO A 77 0.58 0.53 0.43
C PRO A 77 -0.23 0.98 -0.78
N ARG A 78 0.34 1.88 -1.60
CA ARG A 78 -0.30 2.34 -2.85
C ARG A 78 -0.50 1.22 -3.86
N LEU A 79 0.48 0.31 -4.00
CA LEU A 79 0.36 -0.83 -4.91
C LEU A 79 -0.58 -1.89 -4.34
N ILE A 80 -0.51 -2.15 -3.03
CA ILE A 80 -1.45 -3.04 -2.33
C ILE A 80 -2.90 -2.61 -2.63
N ASN A 81 -3.21 -1.33 -2.38
CA ASN A 81 -4.56 -0.79 -2.64
C ASN A 81 -4.99 -1.00 -4.09
N ARG A 82 -4.09 -0.70 -5.04
CA ARG A 82 -4.40 -0.84 -6.47
C ARG A 82 -4.68 -2.29 -6.85
N ILE A 83 -3.85 -3.24 -6.40
CA ILE A 83 -4.05 -4.66 -6.69
C ILE A 83 -5.35 -5.16 -6.04
N CYS A 84 -5.60 -4.81 -4.78
CA CYS A 84 -6.82 -5.19 -4.08
C CYS A 84 -8.09 -4.64 -4.76
N GLU A 85 -8.11 -3.35 -5.12
CA GLU A 85 -9.24 -2.72 -5.81
C GLU A 85 -9.58 -3.44 -7.13
N LYS A 86 -8.56 -3.70 -7.94
CA LYS A 86 -8.67 -4.38 -9.23
C LYS A 86 -9.16 -5.81 -9.05
N SER A 87 -8.59 -6.54 -8.09
CA SER A 87 -8.99 -7.90 -7.77
C SER A 87 -10.45 -7.96 -7.28
N LEU A 88 -10.88 -7.01 -6.46
CA LEU A 88 -12.27 -6.91 -5.99
C LEU A 88 -13.25 -6.58 -7.12
N MET A 89 -12.89 -5.68 -8.04
CA MET A 89 -13.71 -5.40 -9.22
C MET A 89 -13.86 -6.63 -10.10
N TYR A 90 -12.77 -7.35 -10.35
CA TYR A 90 -12.80 -8.60 -11.11
C TYR A 90 -13.67 -9.66 -10.41
N GLY A 91 -13.49 -9.87 -9.10
CA GLY A 91 -14.29 -10.81 -8.33
C GLY A 91 -15.78 -10.46 -8.34
N CYS A 92 -16.13 -9.18 -8.31
CA CYS A 92 -17.50 -8.71 -8.45
C CYS A 92 -18.10 -9.05 -9.83
N GLN A 93 -17.34 -8.84 -10.91
CA GLN A 93 -17.78 -9.18 -12.27
C GLN A 93 -17.99 -10.68 -12.47
N GLN A 94 -17.15 -11.51 -11.86
CA GLN A 94 -17.21 -12.97 -11.94
C GLN A 94 -18.13 -13.61 -10.86
N ASN A 95 -18.78 -12.81 -10.01
CA ASN A 95 -19.57 -13.27 -8.86
C ASN A 95 -18.80 -14.19 -7.89
N LEU A 96 -17.50 -13.97 -7.72
CA LEU A 96 -16.67 -14.70 -6.78
C LEU A 96 -16.99 -14.28 -5.34
N GLN A 97 -17.07 -15.25 -4.44
CA GLN A 97 -17.21 -14.98 -2.99
C GLN A 97 -15.87 -14.74 -2.31
N VAL A 98 -14.79 -15.33 -2.85
CA VAL A 98 -13.41 -15.24 -2.34
C VAL A 98 -12.48 -15.14 -3.55
N ILE A 99 -11.48 -14.25 -3.46
CA ILE A 99 -10.42 -14.06 -4.46
C ILE A 99 -9.24 -14.94 -4.07
N ASP A 100 -8.80 -15.81 -4.98
CA ASP A 100 -7.64 -16.67 -4.78
C ASP A 100 -6.39 -16.15 -5.53
N ASP A 101 -5.24 -16.79 -5.35
CA ASP A 101 -3.97 -16.35 -5.97
C ASP A 101 -4.04 -16.26 -7.51
N GLN A 102 -4.78 -17.18 -8.15
CA GLN A 102 -4.95 -17.19 -9.60
C GLN A 102 -5.70 -15.96 -10.11
N ASP A 103 -6.71 -15.49 -9.37
CA ASP A 103 -7.48 -14.30 -9.73
C ASP A 103 -6.60 -13.05 -9.65
N VAL A 104 -5.77 -12.95 -8.60
CA VAL A 104 -4.84 -11.82 -8.42
C VAL A 104 -3.78 -11.81 -9.53
N LEU A 105 -3.21 -12.98 -9.87
CA LEU A 105 -2.26 -13.11 -10.99
C LEU A 105 -2.90 -12.72 -12.32
N TYR A 106 -4.13 -13.20 -12.58
CA TYR A 106 -4.87 -12.87 -13.79
C TYR A 106 -5.08 -11.36 -13.93
N VAL A 107 -5.55 -10.71 -12.87
CA VAL A 107 -5.78 -9.26 -12.84
C VAL A 107 -4.47 -8.49 -12.96
N SER A 108 -3.40 -8.96 -12.33
CA SER A 108 -2.08 -8.36 -12.48
C SER A 108 -1.62 -8.37 -13.94
N ASP A 109 -1.65 -9.53 -14.59
CA ASP A 109 -1.16 -9.68 -15.96
C ASP A 109 -2.02 -8.93 -17.00
N HIS A 110 -3.33 -8.82 -16.77
CA HIS A 110 -4.26 -8.25 -17.76
C HIS A 110 -4.61 -6.77 -17.51
N GLU A 111 -4.68 -6.33 -16.26
CA GLU A 111 -5.08 -4.95 -15.93
C GLU A 111 -3.91 -4.03 -15.57
N MET A 112 -2.74 -4.54 -15.18
CA MET A 112 -1.59 -3.67 -14.87
C MET A 112 -0.94 -3.06 -16.13
N ILE A 113 -1.17 -3.62 -17.32
CA ILE A 113 -0.68 -3.09 -18.61
C ILE A 113 -1.32 -1.74 -18.97
N SER A 114 -2.45 -1.35 -18.35
CA SER A 114 -3.22 -0.19 -18.83
C SER A 114 -3.24 1.05 -17.92
N GLY A 115 -2.46 1.14 -16.84
CA GLY A 115 -2.70 2.20 -15.84
C GLY A 115 -1.55 2.70 -14.99
N GLY A 116 -0.33 2.84 -15.52
CA GLY A 116 0.69 3.63 -14.81
C GLY A 116 2.13 3.35 -15.20
N ASP A 117 2.44 3.52 -16.48
CA ASP A 117 3.83 3.59 -16.94
C ASP A 117 4.23 5.06 -17.17
N GLN A 118 4.15 5.85 -16.10
CA GLN A 118 4.86 7.12 -15.94
C GLN A 118 5.25 7.27 -14.46
N LEU A 119 6.34 6.60 -14.10
CA LEU A 119 7.30 7.12 -13.13
C LEU A 119 8.60 7.35 -13.89
#